data_AF-A0A183GDK0-F1
#
_entry.id   AF-A0A183GDK0-F1
#
_cell.length_a   1.000
_cell.length_b   1.000
_cell.length_c   1.000
_cell.angle_alpha   90.00
_cell.angle_beta   90.00
_cell.angle_gamma   90.00
#
_symmetry.space_group_name_H-M   'P 1'
#
loop_
_entity.id
_entity.type
_entity.pdbx_description
1 polymer ?
#
loop_
_entity_poly.entity_id
_entity_poly.type
_entity_poly.pdbx_seq_one_letter_code
_entity_poly.pdbx_strand_id
1 'polypeptide(L)'
;MLFCRIRSKITVSETEAALRKMKSGKATGPDDLPADLWKSKGWCPADWLTEFFNQVVAEKKVPESWQQSTTIPIWKKKGSPADRVTVQFAFFRTP
;
A
#
# COMPACT_ATOMS: atom_id res chain seq x y z
N MET A 1 -14.01 -8.33 0.66
CA MET A 1 -13.58 -9.48 1.50
C MET A 1 -12.33 -10.20 0.94
N LEU A 2 -11.33 -9.47 0.41
CA LEU A 2 -10.20 -10.08 -0.31
C LEU A 2 -9.28 -10.92 0.61
N PHE A 3 -9.23 -10.60 1.90
CA PHE A 3 -8.43 -11.31 2.91
C PHE A 3 -8.92 -12.74 3.19
N CYS A 4 -10.17 -13.09 2.90
CA CYS A 4 -10.70 -14.45 3.15
C CYS A 4 -10.10 -15.51 2.21
N ARG A 5 -9.44 -15.10 1.11
CA ARG A 5 -8.93 -16.01 0.07
C ARG A 5 -7.43 -16.28 0.12
N ILE A 6 -6.68 -15.58 0.99
CA ILE A 6 -5.27 -15.86 1.24
C ILE A 6 -5.20 -17.09 2.14
N ARG A 7 -5.01 -18.28 1.55
CA ARG A 7 -4.90 -19.56 2.27
C ARG A 7 -3.45 -19.97 2.56
N SER A 8 -2.50 -19.33 1.92
CA SER A 8 -1.08 -19.68 1.99
C SER A 8 -0.34 -18.71 2.91
N LYS A 9 0.64 -19.22 3.66
CA LYS A 9 1.59 -18.38 4.40
C LYS A 9 2.38 -17.54 3.40
N ILE A 10 2.50 -16.26 3.68
CA ILE A 10 3.35 -15.34 2.92
C ILE A 10 4.79 -15.61 3.32
N THR A 11 5.66 -15.74 2.32
CA THR A 11 7.10 -15.93 2.53
C THR A 11 7.87 -14.62 2.40
N VAL A 12 9.04 -14.55 3.04
CA VAL A 12 9.93 -13.37 2.94
C VAL A 12 10.32 -13.10 1.48
N SER A 13 10.60 -14.15 0.70
CA SER A 13 10.95 -14.04 -0.72
C SER A 13 9.83 -13.41 -1.57
N GLU A 14 8.57 -13.77 -1.31
CA GLU A 14 7.42 -13.12 -1.97
C GLU A 14 7.32 -11.64 -1.61
N THR A 15 7.54 -11.31 -0.35
CA THR A 15 7.53 -9.93 0.15
C THR A 15 8.68 -9.11 -0.47
N GLU A 16 9.90 -9.65 -0.51
CA GLU A 16 11.04 -9.02 -1.18
C GLU A 16 10.80 -8.79 -2.67
N ALA A 17 10.23 -9.79 -3.36
CA ALA A 17 9.88 -9.69 -4.76
C ALA A 17 8.82 -8.61 -5.01
N ALA A 18 7.85 -8.47 -4.10
CA ALA A 18 6.83 -7.42 -4.16
C ALA A 18 7.45 -6.02 -3.92
N LEU A 19 8.32 -5.88 -2.92
CA LEU A 19 9.06 -4.64 -2.63
C LEU A 19 9.90 -4.20 -3.83
N ARG A 20 10.61 -5.13 -4.48
CA ARG A 20 11.37 -4.84 -5.71
C ARG A 20 10.49 -4.37 -6.87
N LYS A 21 9.25 -4.86 -6.97
CA LYS A 21 8.29 -4.48 -8.02
C LYS A 21 7.63 -3.12 -7.81
N MET A 22 7.72 -2.52 -6.61
CA MET A 22 7.16 -1.19 -6.36
C MET A 22 7.76 -0.15 -7.33
N LYS A 23 6.98 0.82 -7.79
CA LYS A 23 7.47 1.87 -8.69
C LYS A 23 8.07 3.03 -7.89
N SER A 24 9.32 3.38 -8.19
CA SER A 24 10.00 4.55 -7.63
C SER A 24 9.48 5.84 -8.27
N GLY A 25 9.66 7.00 -7.61
CA GLY A 25 9.24 8.30 -8.13
C GLY A 25 7.72 8.52 -8.19
N LYS A 26 6.93 7.77 -7.42
CA LYS A 26 5.50 8.04 -7.21
C LYS A 26 5.32 9.01 -6.06
N ALA A 27 4.28 9.84 -6.17
CA ALA A 27 3.87 10.73 -5.09
C ALA A 27 3.63 9.91 -3.82
N THR A 28 4.19 10.37 -2.72
CA THR A 28 4.07 9.69 -1.44
C THR A 28 2.64 9.74 -0.92
N GLY A 29 2.23 8.71 -0.20
CA GLY A 29 0.95 8.73 0.51
C GLY A 29 0.96 9.76 1.66
N PRO A 30 -0.16 9.92 2.37
CA PRO A 30 -0.26 10.79 3.55
C PRO A 30 0.80 10.53 4.63
N ASP A 31 1.33 9.30 4.66
CA ASP A 31 2.37 8.85 5.60
C ASP A 31 3.79 9.34 5.24
N ASP A 32 3.94 9.99 4.07
CA ASP A 32 5.22 10.50 3.54
C ASP A 32 6.38 9.48 3.48
N LEU A 33 6.04 8.18 3.38
CA LEU A 33 7.01 7.09 3.15
C LEU A 33 7.18 6.76 1.66
N PRO A 34 8.30 7.14 1.01
CA PRO A 34 8.51 6.88 -0.41
C PRO A 34 8.80 5.41 -0.68
N ALA A 35 8.46 4.93 -1.89
CA ALA A 35 8.76 3.56 -2.31
C ALA A 35 10.27 3.22 -2.23
N ASP A 36 11.13 4.22 -2.34
CA ASP A 36 12.58 4.07 -2.24
C ASP A 36 13.06 3.79 -0.81
N LEU A 37 12.32 4.25 0.21
CA LEU A 37 12.58 3.91 1.61
C LEU A 37 12.38 2.41 1.85
N TRP A 38 11.29 1.87 1.31
CA TRP A 38 10.94 0.44 1.37
C TRP A 38 11.91 -0.46 0.60
N LYS A 39 12.68 0.10 -0.34
CA LYS A 39 13.72 -0.60 -1.10
C LYS A 39 15.14 -0.33 -0.58
N SER A 40 15.28 0.52 0.43
CA SER A 40 16.59 0.93 0.92
C SER A 40 17.31 -0.26 1.58
N LYS A 41 18.63 -0.33 1.42
CA LYS A 41 19.44 -1.42 1.99
C LYS A 41 19.69 -1.31 3.51
N GLY A 42 19.29 -0.19 4.12
CA GLY A 42 19.53 0.09 5.54
C GLY A 42 18.51 -0.55 6.48
N TRP A 43 17.37 -0.97 5.95
CA TRP A 43 16.30 -1.63 6.67
C TRP A 43 15.81 -2.79 5.79
N CYS A 44 15.67 -3.99 6.36
CA CYS A 44 14.99 -5.12 5.70
C CYS A 44 13.53 -5.14 6.16
N PRO A 45 12.61 -4.37 5.54
CA PRO A 45 11.20 -4.40 5.94
C PRO A 45 10.53 -5.73 5.60
N ALA A 46 11.16 -6.58 4.78
CA ALA A 46 10.58 -7.81 4.28
C ALA A 46 10.23 -8.80 5.40
N ASP A 47 11.11 -8.99 6.40
CA ASP A 47 10.85 -9.91 7.52
C ASP A 47 9.66 -9.44 8.36
N TRP A 48 9.70 -8.16 8.76
CA TRP A 48 8.64 -7.55 9.57
C TRP A 48 7.29 -7.52 8.83
N LEU A 49 7.28 -7.13 7.55
CA LEU A 49 6.07 -7.14 6.73
C LEU A 49 5.51 -8.55 6.56
N THR A 50 6.38 -9.54 6.38
CA THR A 50 5.96 -10.94 6.24
C THR A 50 5.26 -11.43 7.51
N GLU A 51 5.83 -11.18 8.68
CA GLU A 51 5.23 -11.54 9.96
C GLU A 51 3.89 -10.82 10.16
N PHE A 52 3.87 -9.51 9.92
CA PHE A 52 2.67 -8.68 10.07
C PHE A 52 1.53 -9.12 9.15
N PHE A 53 1.79 -9.35 7.85
CA PHE A 53 0.74 -9.84 6.94
C PHE A 53 0.29 -11.25 7.28
N ASN A 54 1.18 -12.13 7.74
CA ASN A 54 0.79 -13.46 8.20
C ASN A 54 -0.10 -13.38 9.46
N GLN A 55 0.15 -12.43 10.36
CA GLN A 55 -0.71 -12.18 11.51
C GLN A 55 -2.10 -11.70 11.08
N VAL A 56 -2.19 -10.73 10.17
CA VAL A 56 -3.46 -10.24 9.60
C VAL A 56 -4.25 -11.37 8.92
N VAL A 57 -3.57 -12.24 8.17
CA VAL A 57 -4.18 -13.42 7.53
C VAL A 57 -4.66 -14.44 8.56
N ALA A 58 -3.88 -14.70 9.61
CA ALA A 58 -4.23 -15.64 10.67
C ALA A 58 -5.44 -15.16 11.49
N GLU A 59 -5.45 -13.87 11.86
CA GLU A 59 -6.54 -13.27 12.62
C GLU A 59 -7.80 -13.05 11.78
N LYS A 60 -7.68 -13.07 10.44
CA LYS A 60 -8.74 -12.74 9.48
C LYS A 60 -9.38 -11.37 9.74
N LYS A 61 -8.65 -10.48 10.43
CA LYS A 61 -9.08 -9.14 10.79
C LYS A 61 -8.20 -8.14 10.07
N VAL A 62 -8.84 -7.25 9.35
CA VAL A 62 -8.16 -6.14 8.68
C VAL A 62 -8.12 -4.97 9.66
N PRO A 63 -6.97 -4.29 9.83
CA PRO A 63 -6.91 -3.06 10.62
C PRO A 63 -7.98 -2.06 10.18
N GLU A 64 -8.67 -1.43 11.13
CA GLU A 64 -9.75 -0.48 10.84
C GLU A 64 -9.25 0.69 9.97
N SER A 65 -8.01 1.12 10.18
CA SER A 65 -7.34 2.15 9.37
C SER A 65 -7.27 1.80 7.88
N TRP A 66 -7.26 0.52 7.51
CA TRP A 66 -7.25 0.09 6.10
C TRP A 66 -8.64 0.09 5.46
N GLN A 67 -9.70 0.21 6.26
CA GLN A 67 -11.07 0.41 5.77
C GLN A 67 -11.34 1.86 5.39
N GLN A 68 -10.50 2.78 5.88
CA GLN A 68 -10.58 4.21 5.59
C GLN A 68 -9.79 4.52 4.32
N SER A 69 -10.42 5.19 3.34
CA SER A 69 -9.75 5.68 2.15
C SER A 69 -9.67 7.20 2.19
N THR A 70 -8.47 7.75 2.08
CA THR A 70 -8.29 9.20 1.98
C THR A 70 -8.33 9.62 0.52
N THR A 71 -9.28 10.49 0.21
CA THR A 71 -9.42 11.08 -1.11
C THR A 71 -8.80 12.47 -1.09
N ILE A 72 -7.68 12.65 -1.79
CA ILE A 72 -7.01 13.95 -1.87
C ILE A 72 -7.33 14.57 -3.24
N PRO A 73 -8.04 15.72 -3.28
CA PRO A 73 -8.26 16.44 -4.54
C PRO A 73 -6.96 17.12 -4.99
N ILE A 74 -6.43 16.71 -6.14
CA ILE A 74 -5.27 17.38 -6.76
C ILE A 74 -5.78 18.39 -7.79
N TRP A 75 -5.48 19.66 -7.56
CA TRP A 75 -5.80 20.74 -8.50
C TRP A 75 -4.69 20.88 -9.55
N LYS A 76 -5.01 20.63 -10.82
CA LYS A 76 -4.10 20.95 -11.92
C LYS A 76 -4.05 22.47 -12.13
N LYS A 77 -2.86 23.07 -12.07
CA LYS A 77 -2.69 24.46 -12.53
C LYS A 77 -2.63 24.48 -14.06
N LYS A 78 -3.65 25.14 -14.62
CA LYS A 78 -3.85 25.55 -16.02
C LYS A 78 -4.58 24.52 -16.92
N GLY A 79 -5.89 24.72 -17.05
CA GLY A 79 -6.84 23.98 -17.89
C GLY A 79 -8.11 23.67 -17.11
N SER A 80 -9.23 24.31 -17.49
CA SER A 80 -10.64 24.16 -17.06
C SER A 80 -10.97 23.77 -15.60
N PRO A 81 -11.89 24.49 -14.90
CA PRO A 81 -12.33 24.19 -13.52
C PRO A 81 -12.89 22.77 -13.27
N ALA A 82 -13.11 21.98 -14.33
CA ALA A 82 -13.67 20.65 -14.30
C ALA A 82 -12.63 19.52 -14.17
N ASP A 83 -11.33 19.79 -14.36
CA ASP A 83 -10.29 18.75 -14.34
C ASP A 83 -9.78 18.47 -12.91
N ARG A 84 -10.67 17.94 -12.06
CA ARG A 84 -10.29 17.35 -10.77
C ARG A 84 -9.70 15.97 -11.01
N VAL A 85 -8.40 15.81 -10.76
CA VAL A 85 -7.82 14.47 -10.64
C VAL A 85 -7.94 14.04 -9.18
N THR A 86 -8.84 13.11 -8.93
CA THR A 86 -9.03 12.50 -7.62
C THR A 86 -8.04 11.35 -7.47
N VAL A 87 -7.09 11.47 -6.54
CA VAL A 87 -6.26 10.32 -6.16
C VAL A 87 -6.90 9.69 -4.94
N GLN A 88 -7.44 8.49 -5.14
CA GLN A 88 -8.00 7.70 -4.06
C GLN A 88 -6.92 6.77 -3.52
N PHE A 89 -6.42 7.05 -2.32
CA PHE A 89 -5.51 6.17 -1.63
C PHE A 89 -6.36 5.17 -0.84
N ALA A 90 -6.47 3.95 -1.35
CA ALA A 90 -7.12 2.86 -0.64
C ALA A 90 -6.17 1.66 -0.63
N PHE A 91 -5.81 1.20 0.57
CA PHE A 91 -4.93 0.05 0.71
C PHE A 91 -5.60 -1.24 0.21
N PHE A 92 -6.93 -1.37 0.31
CA PHE A 92 -7.69 -2.46 -0.32
C PHE A 92 -9.17 -2.06 -0.53
N ARG A 93 -9.48 -1.29 -1.58
CA ARG A 93 -10.88 -1.18 -2.06
C ARG A 93 -11.07 -2.20 -3.20
N THR A 94 -11.92 -3.20 -2.99
CA THR A 94 -12.48 -4.00 -4.09
C THR A 94 -13.38 -3.11 -4.97
N PRO A 95 -13.59 -3.48 -6.26
CA PRO A 95 -14.29 -2.66 -7.26
C PRO A 95 -15.65 -2.13 -6.80
#